data_AF-A0A6A4EUK5-F1
#
_entry.id   AF-A0A6A4EUK5-F1
#
_cell.length_a   1.000
_cell.length_b   1.000
_cell.length_c   1.000
_cell.angle_alpha   90.00
_cell.angle_beta   90.00
_cell.angle_gamma   90.00
#
_symmetry.space_group_name_H-M   'P 1'
#
loop_
_entity.id
_entity.type
_entity.pdbx_description
1 polymer ?
#
loop_
_entity_poly.entity_id
_entity_poly.type
_entity_poly.pdbx_seq_one_letter_code
_entity_poly.pdbx_strand_id
1 'polypeptide(L)'
;MRGLVPPPSTGAILDTFHVHFQPEFVMTDADKAQYKASRNELPSSRVLMCWYHVTANVYNLEETDKFFEDLYDLHYVPEDEFADLKTEILARWAALPAGSAAFKMGCYVKKVVDLWEVLRLAGFPDSKRLSCNKQPA
;
A
#
# COMPACT_ATOMS: atom_id res chain seq x y z
N MET A 1 -27.73 -1.23 43.52
CA MET A 1 -27.56 -1.19 42.06
C MET A 1 -26.11 -0.83 41.78
N ARG A 2 -25.28 -1.78 41.37
CA ARG A 2 -23.88 -1.51 40.96
C ARG A 2 -23.92 -0.94 39.55
N GLY A 3 -23.50 0.30 39.39
CA GLY A 3 -23.35 0.93 38.08
C GLY A 3 -22.34 0.15 37.25
N LEU A 4 -22.76 -0.29 36.07
CA LEU A 4 -21.90 -0.88 35.07
C LEU A 4 -20.90 0.19 34.62
N VAL A 5 -19.61 -0.04 34.86
CA VAL A 5 -18.54 0.75 34.25
C VAL A 5 -18.57 0.41 32.76
N PRO A 6 -18.77 1.39 31.86
CA PRO A 6 -18.73 1.11 30.42
C PRO A 6 -17.33 0.59 30.06
N PRO A 7 -17.22 -0.37 29.12
CA PRO A 7 -15.92 -0.87 28.67
C PRO A 7 -15.10 0.31 28.11
N PRO A 8 -13.77 0.33 28.31
CA PRO A 8 -12.93 1.38 27.77
C PRO A 8 -13.12 1.41 26.26
N SER A 9 -13.53 2.56 25.75
CA SER A 9 -13.49 2.85 24.32
C SER A 9 -12.06 2.62 23.86
N THR A 10 -11.91 1.84 22.81
CA THR A 10 -10.66 1.27 22.40
C THR A 10 -9.62 2.30 21.90
N GLY A 11 -9.95 3.60 21.93
CA GLY A 11 -9.07 4.75 21.68
C GLY A 11 -8.09 5.15 22.79
N ALA A 12 -7.86 4.30 23.79
CA ALA A 12 -7.18 4.65 25.05
C ALA A 12 -5.79 5.33 24.93
N ILE A 13 -5.01 5.04 23.88
CA ILE A 13 -3.68 5.68 23.69
C ILE A 13 -3.76 7.04 23.01
N LEU A 14 -4.64 7.22 22.01
CA LEU A 14 -4.70 8.45 21.21
C LEU A 14 -5.51 9.54 21.91
N ASP A 15 -6.51 9.14 22.69
CA ASP A 15 -7.23 10.02 23.61
C ASP A 15 -6.30 10.66 24.65
N THR A 16 -5.28 9.91 25.09
CA THR A 16 -4.26 10.41 26.04
C THR A 16 -3.45 11.57 25.47
N PHE A 17 -3.28 11.65 24.14
CA PHE A 17 -2.54 12.73 23.46
C PHE A 17 -3.45 13.79 22.84
N HIS A 18 -4.77 13.71 23.03
CA HIS A 18 -5.76 14.57 22.37
C HIS A 18 -5.61 14.59 20.84
N VAL A 19 -5.09 13.52 20.25
CA VAL A 19 -4.92 13.43 18.79
C VAL A 19 -6.19 12.82 18.21
N HIS A 20 -6.94 13.63 17.47
CA HIS A 20 -8.08 13.16 16.71
C HIS A 20 -7.62 12.37 15.47
N PHE A 21 -7.30 11.11 15.67
CA PHE A 21 -6.84 10.21 14.63
C PHE A 21 -8.02 9.57 13.90
N GLN A 22 -8.39 10.14 12.75
CA GLN A 22 -9.42 9.61 11.86
C GLN A 22 -8.91 9.59 10.42
N PRO A 23 -8.04 8.63 10.07
CA PRO A 23 -7.56 8.52 8.70
C PRO A 23 -8.72 8.15 7.77
N GLU A 24 -8.74 8.70 6.56
CA GLU A 24 -9.74 8.30 5.54
C GLU A 24 -9.49 6.87 5.05
N PHE A 25 -8.21 6.47 4.97
CA PHE A 25 -7.77 5.17 4.48
C PHE A 25 -6.78 4.51 5.46
N VAL A 26 -6.88 3.20 5.61
CA VAL A 26 -5.94 2.38 6.38
C VAL A 26 -5.52 1.22 5.50
N MET A 27 -4.23 1.03 5.25
CA MET A 27 -3.71 -0.14 4.55
C MET A 27 -3.27 -1.18 5.58
N THR A 28 -3.80 -2.41 5.46
CA THR A 28 -3.45 -3.55 6.31
C THR A 28 -2.94 -4.69 5.45
N ASP A 29 -2.33 -5.70 6.04
CA ASP A 29 -2.12 -6.96 5.36
C ASP A 29 -3.48 -7.59 4.99
N ALA A 30 -3.47 -8.54 4.06
CA ALA A 30 -4.66 -9.28 3.65
C ALA A 30 -5.08 -10.33 4.70
N ASP A 31 -5.09 -9.93 5.97
CA ASP A 31 -5.42 -10.77 7.12
C ASP A 31 -6.79 -10.39 7.73
N LYS A 32 -7.54 -11.43 8.12
CA LYS A 32 -8.92 -11.28 8.63
C LYS A 32 -8.94 -10.68 10.03
N ALA A 33 -7.94 -10.94 10.87
CA ALA A 33 -7.87 -10.36 12.20
C ALA A 33 -7.54 -8.85 12.11
N GLN A 34 -6.60 -8.47 11.25
CA GLN A 34 -6.26 -7.06 11.00
C GLN A 34 -7.45 -6.27 10.41
N TYR A 35 -8.18 -6.86 9.45
CA TYR A 35 -9.40 -6.23 8.90
C TYR A 35 -10.45 -5.99 10.00
N LYS A 36 -10.71 -7.00 10.84
CA LYS A 36 -11.69 -6.89 11.93
C LYS A 36 -11.28 -5.86 12.98
N ALA A 37 -10.01 -5.85 13.38
CA ALA A 37 -9.48 -4.85 14.30
C ALA A 37 -9.67 -3.45 13.71
N SER A 38 -9.23 -3.22 12.47
CA SER A 38 -9.34 -1.92 11.81
C SER A 38 -10.80 -1.46 11.67
N ARG A 39 -11.74 -2.36 11.35
CA ARG A 39 -13.17 -2.02 11.26
C ARG A 39 -13.81 -1.70 12.61
N ASN A 40 -13.35 -2.32 13.70
CA ASN A 40 -13.85 -2.05 15.05
C ASN A 40 -13.31 -0.73 15.60
N GLU A 41 -12.02 -0.47 15.38
CA GLU A 41 -11.29 0.65 15.94
C GLU A 41 -11.44 1.93 15.11
N LEU A 42 -11.50 1.77 13.79
CA LEU A 42 -11.53 2.86 12.81
C LEU A 42 -12.74 2.66 11.87
N PRO A 43 -13.98 2.72 12.40
CA PRO A 43 -15.18 2.37 11.63
C PRO A 43 -15.48 3.32 10.46
N SER A 44 -15.00 4.56 10.54
CA SER A 44 -15.12 5.59 9.49
C SER A 44 -14.05 5.44 8.39
N SER A 45 -12.94 4.77 8.66
CA SER A 45 -11.87 4.56 7.69
C SER A 45 -12.24 3.48 6.66
N ARG A 46 -11.77 3.67 5.42
CA ARG A 46 -11.77 2.62 4.40
C ARG A 46 -10.54 1.74 4.59
N VAL A 47 -10.77 0.46 4.87
CA VAL A 47 -9.68 -0.53 5.03
C VAL A 47 -9.30 -1.05 3.64
N LEU A 48 -8.05 -0.77 3.25
CA LEU A 48 -7.42 -1.24 2.03
C LEU A 48 -6.52 -2.43 2.38
N MET A 49 -6.48 -3.44 1.51
CA MET A 49 -5.53 -4.53 1.65
C MET A 49 -4.23 -4.19 0.93
N CYS A 50 -3.12 -4.54 1.54
CA CYS A 50 -1.78 -4.38 0.98
C CYS A 50 -1.71 -5.16 -0.32
N TRP A 51 -1.39 -4.46 -1.40
CA TRP A 51 -1.30 -5.03 -2.74
C TRP A 51 -0.34 -6.21 -2.77
N TYR A 52 0.80 -6.11 -2.06
CA TYR A 52 1.78 -7.19 -1.88
C TYR A 52 1.17 -8.50 -1.40
N HIS A 53 0.45 -8.46 -0.29
CA HIS A 53 -0.15 -9.65 0.28
C HIS A 53 -1.26 -10.22 -0.62
N VAL A 54 -2.01 -9.38 -1.32
CA VAL A 54 -3.03 -9.82 -2.29
C VAL A 54 -2.38 -10.52 -3.48
N THR A 55 -1.35 -9.92 -4.08
CA THR A 55 -0.66 -10.49 -5.25
C THR A 55 0.13 -11.75 -4.91
N ALA A 56 0.81 -11.79 -3.77
CA ALA A 56 1.55 -12.95 -3.31
C ALA A 56 0.61 -14.14 -3.09
N ASN A 57 -0.56 -13.92 -2.50
CA ASN A 57 -1.55 -14.96 -2.28
C ASN A 57 -2.21 -15.47 -3.57
N VAL A 58 -2.44 -14.61 -4.56
CA VAL A 58 -3.12 -15.00 -5.81
C VAL A 58 -2.17 -15.72 -6.77
N TYR A 59 -0.92 -15.28 -6.85
CA TYR A 59 -0.01 -15.74 -7.91
C TYR A 59 1.14 -16.63 -7.40
N ASN A 60 1.46 -16.61 -6.09
CA ASN A 60 2.49 -17.44 -5.45
C ASN A 60 3.78 -17.56 -6.29
N LEU A 61 4.29 -16.42 -6.79
CA LEU A 61 5.43 -16.39 -7.70
C LEU A 61 6.70 -16.05 -6.93
N GLU A 62 7.78 -16.79 -7.20
CA GLU A 62 9.15 -16.38 -6.82
C GLU A 62 9.51 -15.02 -7.43
N GLU A 63 8.88 -14.65 -8.55
CA GLU A 63 9.12 -13.38 -9.25
C GLU A 63 8.29 -12.21 -8.69
N THR A 64 7.41 -12.46 -7.70
CA THR A 64 6.56 -11.42 -7.09
C THR A 64 7.41 -10.27 -6.55
N ASP A 65 8.53 -10.59 -5.90
CA ASP A 65 9.43 -9.60 -5.31
C ASP A 65 9.97 -8.60 -6.33
N LYS A 66 10.32 -9.06 -7.54
CA LYS A 66 10.82 -8.18 -8.62
C LYS A 66 9.75 -7.20 -9.10
N PHE A 67 8.49 -7.63 -9.18
CA PHE A 67 7.38 -6.72 -9.49
C PHE A 67 7.19 -5.67 -8.39
N PHE A 68 7.45 -6.03 -7.13
CA PHE A 68 7.36 -5.09 -6.02
C PHE A 68 8.54 -4.14 -5.94
N GLU A 69 9.76 -4.60 -6.24
CA GLU A 69 10.92 -3.73 -6.42
C GLU A 69 10.64 -2.70 -7.53
N ASP A 70 10.15 -3.13 -8.69
CA ASP A 70 9.77 -2.24 -9.78
C ASP A 70 8.70 -1.21 -9.36
N LEU A 71 7.65 -1.65 -8.63
CA LEU A 71 6.61 -0.76 -8.12
C LEU A 71 7.13 0.19 -7.03
N TYR A 72 8.06 -0.27 -6.20
CA TYR A 72 8.69 0.51 -5.15
C TYR A 72 9.54 1.62 -5.77
N ASP A 73 10.34 1.29 -6.78
CA ASP A 73 11.14 2.26 -7.51
C ASP A 73 10.25 3.32 -8.18
N LEU A 74 9.15 2.92 -8.83
CA LEU A 74 8.16 3.87 -9.37
C LEU A 74 7.50 4.75 -8.31
N HIS A 75 7.36 4.25 -7.08
CA HIS A 75 6.74 5.02 -6.01
C HIS A 75 7.63 6.17 -5.53
N TYR A 76 8.95 5.96 -5.51
CA TYR A 76 9.92 6.89 -4.94
C TYR A 76 10.79 7.62 -5.96
N VAL A 77 10.68 7.28 -7.24
CA VAL A 77 11.37 8.00 -8.32
C VAL A 77 10.92 9.48 -8.39
N PRO A 78 11.85 10.42 -8.65
CA PRO A 78 11.52 11.80 -8.97
C PRO A 78 10.47 11.90 -10.09
N GLU A 79 9.63 12.93 -10.04
CA GLU A 79 8.53 13.11 -10.99
C GLU A 79 9.03 13.25 -12.45
N ASP A 80 10.16 13.94 -12.65
CA ASP A 80 10.79 14.14 -13.95
C ASP A 80 11.42 12.87 -14.52
N GLU A 81 11.74 11.89 -13.68
CA GLU A 81 12.29 10.59 -14.08
C GLU A 81 11.22 9.48 -14.18
N PHE A 82 10.00 9.75 -13.68
CA PHE A 82 8.93 8.75 -13.56
C PHE A 82 8.53 8.15 -14.92
N ALA A 83 8.36 8.98 -15.95
CA ALA A 83 7.88 8.53 -17.26
C ALA A 83 8.86 7.57 -17.94
N ASP A 84 10.16 7.84 -17.80
CA ASP A 84 11.23 7.02 -18.36
C ASP A 84 11.33 5.69 -17.61
N LEU A 85 11.35 5.71 -16.27
CA LEU A 85 11.39 4.49 -15.46
C LEU A 85 10.14 3.61 -15.68
N LYS A 86 8.95 4.22 -15.76
CA LYS A 86 7.70 3.51 -16.09
C LYS A 86 7.80 2.82 -17.43
N THR A 87 8.33 3.50 -18.45
CA THR A 87 8.49 2.92 -19.78
C THR A 87 9.44 1.71 -19.74
N GLU A 88 10.55 1.81 -19.01
CA GLU A 88 11.51 0.73 -18.86
C GLU A 88 10.91 -0.51 -18.17
N ILE A 89 10.24 -0.32 -17.03
CA ILE A 89 9.59 -1.39 -16.28
C ILE A 89 8.51 -2.08 -17.12
N LEU A 90 7.66 -1.31 -17.80
CA LEU A 90 6.61 -1.87 -18.64
C LEU A 90 7.18 -2.67 -19.81
N ALA A 91 8.31 -2.23 -20.38
CA ALA A 91 9.02 -2.99 -21.41
C ALA A 91 9.58 -4.32 -20.87
N ARG A 92 10.17 -4.31 -19.65
CA ARG A 92 10.64 -5.55 -18.99
C ARG A 92 9.50 -6.53 -18.76
N TRP A 93 8.36 -6.07 -18.25
CA TRP A 93 7.20 -6.93 -18.02
C TRP A 93 6.61 -7.48 -19.32
N ALA A 94 6.61 -6.69 -20.39
CA ALA A 94 6.14 -7.13 -21.70
C ALA A 94 7.06 -8.18 -22.35
N ALA A 95 8.34 -8.20 -21.99
CA ALA A 95 9.32 -9.18 -22.47
C ALA A 95 9.25 -10.54 -21.74
N LEU A 96 8.45 -10.66 -20.67
CA LEU A 96 8.26 -11.92 -19.97
C LEU A 96 7.60 -12.98 -20.87
N PRO A 97 7.85 -14.29 -20.62
CA PRO A 97 7.28 -15.35 -21.44
C PRO A 97 5.75 -15.28 -21.51
N ALA A 98 5.22 -15.14 -22.73
CA ALA A 98 3.79 -14.97 -22.96
C ALA A 98 2.98 -16.12 -22.34
N GLY A 99 1.93 -15.77 -21.60
CA GLY A 99 1.06 -16.74 -20.92
C GLY A 99 1.57 -17.25 -19.57
N SER A 100 2.82 -16.92 -19.18
CA SER A 100 3.32 -17.18 -17.83
C SER A 100 2.51 -16.41 -16.78
N ALA A 101 2.55 -16.89 -15.53
CA ALA A 101 1.86 -16.21 -14.44
C ALA A 101 2.42 -14.80 -14.19
N ALA A 102 3.73 -14.61 -14.33
CA ALA A 102 4.39 -13.32 -14.25
C ALA A 102 3.98 -12.37 -15.39
N PHE A 103 3.89 -12.85 -16.63
CA PHE A 103 3.35 -12.06 -17.74
C PHE A 103 1.90 -11.60 -17.46
N LYS A 104 1.05 -12.49 -16.94
CA LYS A 104 -0.34 -12.16 -16.56
C LYS A 104 -0.38 -11.14 -15.43
N MET A 105 0.50 -11.26 -14.44
CA MET A 105 0.66 -10.28 -13.36
C MET A 105 1.04 -8.91 -13.95
N GLY A 106 2.06 -8.84 -14.80
CA GLY A 106 2.49 -7.59 -15.44
C GLY A 106 1.37 -6.93 -16.25
N CYS A 107 0.59 -7.71 -17.01
CA CYS A 107 -0.60 -7.19 -17.69
C CYS A 107 -1.67 -6.63 -16.74
N TYR A 108 -1.84 -7.26 -15.57
CA TYR A 108 -2.81 -6.83 -14.57
C TYR A 108 -2.34 -5.55 -13.86
N VAL A 109 -1.11 -5.55 -13.36
CA VAL A 109 -0.49 -4.42 -12.65
C VAL A 109 -0.29 -3.21 -13.56
N LYS A 110 0.00 -3.40 -14.85
CA LYS A 110 0.06 -2.31 -15.83
C LYS A 110 -1.19 -1.44 -15.82
N LYS A 111 -2.39 -2.03 -15.67
CA LYS A 111 -3.64 -1.26 -15.59
C LYS A 111 -3.66 -0.33 -14.36
N VAL A 112 -3.07 -0.78 -13.27
CA VAL A 112 -2.94 -0.01 -12.02
C VAL A 112 -1.90 1.08 -12.19
N VAL A 113 -0.73 0.79 -12.79
CA VAL A 113 0.34 1.78 -13.05
C VAL A 113 -0.12 2.87 -14.03
N ASP A 114 -0.90 2.51 -15.04
CA ASP A 114 -1.51 3.49 -15.96
C ASP A 114 -2.55 4.37 -15.26
N LEU A 115 -3.24 3.86 -14.23
CA LEU A 115 -4.10 4.66 -13.34
C LEU A 115 -3.31 5.40 -12.25
N TRP A 116 -2.10 4.96 -11.92
CA TRP A 116 -1.29 5.49 -10.84
C TRP A 116 -0.79 6.91 -11.14
N GLU A 117 -0.53 7.23 -12.41
CA GLU A 117 -0.30 8.62 -12.85
C GLU A 117 -1.50 9.53 -12.52
N VAL A 118 -2.73 9.02 -12.66
CA VAL A 118 -3.96 9.77 -12.33
C VAL A 118 -4.07 10.00 -10.82
N LEU A 119 -3.59 9.08 -9.99
CA LEU A 119 -3.59 9.22 -8.52
C LEU A 119 -2.44 10.10 -8.00
N ARG A 120 -1.26 10.08 -8.64
CA ARG A 120 -0.15 11.00 -8.32
C ARG A 120 -0.49 12.44 -8.70
N LEU A 121 -1.15 12.65 -9.84
CA LEU A 121 -1.71 13.95 -10.26
C LEU A 121 -2.88 14.45 -9.40
N ALA A 122 -3.53 13.56 -8.63
CA ALA A 122 -4.62 13.93 -7.71
C ALA A 122 -4.12 14.62 -6.42
N GLY A 123 -2.82 14.91 -6.30
CA GLY A 123 -2.30 15.87 -5.32
C GLY A 123 -1.91 15.28 -3.97
N PHE A 124 -1.35 14.08 -3.92
CA PHE A 124 -0.53 13.68 -2.76
C PHE A 124 0.79 14.48 -2.83
N PRO A 125 1.00 15.50 -1.98
CA PRO A 125 2.18 16.33 -2.09
C PRO A 125 3.40 15.50 -1.72
N ASP A 126 4.46 15.64 -2.53
CA ASP A 126 5.82 15.12 -2.32
C ASP A 126 6.53 15.79 -1.12
N SER A 127 5.77 16.21 -0.10
CA SER A 127 6.27 16.83 1.10
C SER A 127 6.49 15.77 2.17
N LYS A 128 7.51 14.94 1.95
CA LYS A 128 8.44 14.41 2.96
C LYS A 128 9.19 13.26 2.33
N ARG A 129 10.37 13.60 1.80
CA ARG A 129 11.58 12.82 2.02
C ARG A 129 11.63 12.55 3.54
N LEU A 130 11.01 11.47 4.01
CA LEU A 130 11.35 10.92 5.30
C LEU A 130 12.82 10.62 5.17
N SER A 131 13.64 11.44 5.81
CA SER A 131 15.01 11.11 6.11
C SER A 131 14.97 9.82 6.94
N CYS A 132 14.87 8.69 6.26
CA CYS A 132 15.16 7.40 6.86
C CYS A 132 16.65 7.47 7.13
N ASN A 133 16.96 7.85 8.37
CA ASN A 133 18.30 7.85 8.90
C ASN A 133 18.93 6.51 8.52
N LYS A 134 20.08 6.58 7.86
CA LYS A 134 21.03 5.46 7.83
C LYS A 134 21.19 5.00 9.27
N GLN A 135 20.62 3.86 9.63
CA GLN A 135 21.03 3.20 10.86
C GLN A 135 22.49 2.76 10.64
N PRO A 136 23.42 3.07 11.56
CA PRO A 136 24.76 2.53 11.48
C PRO A 136 24.73 1.02 11.69
N ALA A 137 25.71 0.36 11.08
CA ALA A 137 25.92 -1.08 11.03
C ALA A 137 25.95 -1.77 12.41
#